data_AF-A0A1I1TZP7-F1
#
_entry.id   AF-A0A1I1TZP7-F1
#
_cell.length_a   1.000
_cell.length_b   1.000
_cell.length_c   1.000
_cell.angle_alpha   90.00
_cell.angle_beta   90.00
_cell.angle_gamma   90.00
#
_symmetry.space_group_name_H-M   'P 1'
#
loop_
_entity.id
_entity.type
_entity.pdbx_description
1 polymer ?
#
loop_
_entity_poly.entity_id
_entity_poly.type
_entity_poly.pdbx_seq_one_letter_code
_entity_poly.pdbx_strand_id
1 'polypeptide(L)'
;MLTSIKLKLGPKLVIFSLLAIIPSLILVGGFFYSLLQKQLTDQIDVSIENNLNFVKFHIKKELERTQNTVRVIASDPGLRRALDQELSLGLNSQLNRIASIYPELNYLILLDKASYVFAINTINAQKKKIPTEDILGYTLENYPLLPQLSTIPSFSKPGFDINLSRFNLDEKHAKWFSAPVMVRGEAIGWVILSYRWQDSMTALQDNLLENLTSQGIPVLGSGIKNKQNDLIAGTLVNEENIENRIVSFNIADAELSIVLQIDSKLKAKAVSEFRLLLLVISIVLVALLFFIILFILSY
;
A
#
# COMPACT_ATOMS: atom_id res chain seq x y z
N MET A 1 0.01 -57.08 -38.37
CA MET A 1 1.04 -56.89 -39.43
C MET A 1 2.26 -56.18 -38.84
N LEU A 2 2.91 -56.81 -37.84
CA LEU A 2 4.08 -56.27 -37.12
C LEU A 2 5.03 -57.42 -36.69
N THR A 3 5.07 -58.49 -37.50
CA THR A 3 5.80 -59.72 -37.17
C THR A 3 6.62 -60.16 -38.37
N SER A 4 7.78 -59.50 -38.61
CA SER A 4 8.96 -60.13 -39.23
C SER A 4 10.14 -59.18 -39.50
N ILE A 5 10.33 -58.08 -38.76
CA ILE A 5 11.62 -57.38 -38.82
C ILE A 5 12.62 -58.14 -37.94
N LYS A 6 13.46 -59.01 -38.54
CA LYS A 6 14.60 -59.67 -37.88
C LYS A 6 15.70 -58.65 -37.57
N LEU A 7 15.45 -57.80 -36.59
CA LEU A 7 16.47 -56.91 -36.01
C LEU A 7 17.42 -57.72 -35.12
N LYS A 8 18.74 -57.46 -35.24
CA LYS A 8 19.78 -57.93 -34.30
C LYS A 8 19.40 -57.51 -32.86
N LEU A 9 19.94 -58.18 -31.84
CA LEU A 9 19.58 -57.96 -30.43
C LEU A 9 19.71 -56.47 -30.01
N GLY A 10 20.74 -55.77 -30.52
CA GLY A 10 21.01 -54.35 -30.26
C GLY A 10 19.85 -53.41 -30.63
N PRO A 11 19.38 -53.36 -31.89
CA PRO A 11 18.27 -52.50 -32.29
C PRO A 11 16.95 -52.73 -31.52
N LYS A 12 16.67 -53.97 -31.10
CA LYS A 12 15.47 -54.26 -30.27
C LYS A 12 15.58 -53.64 -28.88
N LEU A 13 16.76 -53.72 -28.28
CA LEU A 13 17.07 -53.15 -26.96
C LEU A 13 17.00 -51.62 -27.01
N VAL A 14 17.45 -51.03 -28.12
CA VAL A 14 17.35 -49.59 -28.38
C VAL A 14 15.90 -49.14 -28.49
N ILE A 15 15.06 -49.81 -29.30
CA ILE A 15 13.64 -49.45 -29.42
C ILE A 15 12.95 -49.56 -28.05
N PHE A 16 13.23 -50.61 -27.28
CA PHE A 16 12.66 -50.79 -25.95
C PHE A 16 13.12 -49.68 -24.97
N SER A 17 14.40 -49.28 -25.02
CA SER A 17 14.91 -48.17 -24.22
C SER A 17 14.24 -46.84 -24.60
N LEU A 18 14.02 -46.57 -25.89
CA LEU A 18 13.35 -45.36 -26.37
C LEU A 18 11.89 -45.34 -25.89
N LEU A 19 11.22 -46.49 -25.96
CA LEU A 19 9.83 -46.68 -25.51
C LEU A 19 9.69 -46.52 -23.99
N ALA A 20 10.74 -46.78 -23.21
CA ALA A 20 10.75 -46.57 -21.76
C ALA A 20 11.14 -45.13 -21.36
N ILE A 21 12.05 -44.51 -22.11
CA ILE A 21 12.56 -43.15 -21.82
C ILE A 21 11.50 -42.08 -22.10
N ILE A 22 10.77 -42.17 -23.22
CA ILE A 22 9.79 -41.15 -23.61
C ILE A 22 8.67 -40.98 -22.56
N PRO A 23 7.99 -42.05 -22.08
CA PRO A 23 6.98 -41.92 -21.02
C PRO A 23 7.58 -41.43 -19.69
N SER A 24 8.81 -41.88 -19.36
CA SER A 24 9.50 -41.43 -18.14
C SER A 24 9.77 -39.93 -18.17
N LEU A 25 10.22 -39.38 -19.30
CA LEU A 25 10.43 -37.95 -19.48
C LEU A 25 9.13 -37.14 -19.39
N ILE A 26 8.03 -37.66 -19.95
CA ILE A 26 6.71 -37.00 -19.84
C ILE A 26 6.27 -36.95 -18.37
N LEU A 27 6.43 -38.05 -17.62
CA LEU A 27 6.07 -38.12 -16.21
C LEU A 27 6.94 -37.20 -15.34
N VAL A 28 8.26 -37.23 -15.52
CA VAL A 28 9.20 -36.37 -14.79
C VAL A 28 8.99 -34.91 -15.14
N GLY A 29 8.81 -34.57 -16.42
CA GLY A 29 8.53 -33.21 -16.87
C GLY A 29 7.21 -32.68 -16.33
N GLY A 30 6.15 -33.49 -16.33
CA GLY A 30 4.86 -33.13 -15.75
C GLY A 30 4.94 -32.91 -14.23
N PHE A 31 5.65 -33.79 -13.51
CA PHE A 31 5.88 -33.64 -12.08
C PHE A 31 6.68 -32.38 -11.75
N PHE A 32 7.78 -32.13 -12.47
CA PHE A 32 8.63 -30.96 -12.27
C PHE A 32 7.89 -29.65 -12.58
N TYR A 33 7.08 -29.64 -13.65
CA TYR A 33 6.19 -28.52 -13.96
C TYR A 33 5.20 -28.23 -12.83
N SER A 34 4.55 -29.26 -12.29
CA SER A 34 3.60 -29.10 -11.18
C SER A 34 4.29 -28.55 -9.92
N LEU A 35 5.50 -29.01 -9.62
CA LEU A 35 6.27 -28.55 -8.46
C LEU A 35 6.67 -27.08 -8.61
N LEU A 36 7.17 -26.70 -9.79
CA LEU A 36 7.57 -25.33 -10.06
C LEU A 36 6.39 -24.36 -10.10
N GLN A 37 5.27 -24.75 -10.72
CA GLN A 37 4.06 -23.94 -10.74
C GLN A 37 3.56 -23.68 -9.31
N LYS A 38 3.58 -24.71 -8.45
CA LYS A 38 3.23 -24.57 -7.04
C LYS A 38 4.21 -23.61 -6.34
N GLN A 39 5.51 -23.81 -6.50
CA GLN A 39 6.52 -22.97 -5.86
C GLN A 39 6.44 -21.50 -6.29
N LEU A 40 6.24 -21.22 -7.58
CA LEU A 40 6.07 -19.85 -8.08
C LEU A 40 4.80 -19.21 -7.53
N THR A 41 3.69 -19.95 -7.47
CA THR A 41 2.43 -19.45 -6.92
C THR A 41 2.57 -19.16 -5.42
N ASP A 42 3.16 -20.09 -4.67
CA ASP A 42 3.42 -19.94 -3.24
C ASP A 42 4.33 -18.73 -2.97
N GLN A 43 5.39 -18.52 -3.77
CA GLN A 43 6.27 -17.36 -3.65
C GLN A 43 5.56 -16.04 -3.94
N ILE A 44 4.70 -16.00 -4.97
CA ILE A 44 3.89 -14.81 -5.29
C ILE A 44 2.96 -14.49 -4.12
N ASP A 45 2.23 -15.48 -3.60
CA ASP A 45 1.29 -15.28 -2.51
C ASP A 45 2.00 -14.84 -1.22
N VAL A 46 3.14 -15.45 -0.87
CA VAL A 46 3.97 -15.04 0.27
C VAL A 46 4.51 -13.61 0.09
N SER A 47 4.97 -13.25 -1.11
CA SER A 47 5.44 -11.88 -1.37
C SER A 47 4.30 -10.87 -1.23
N ILE A 48 3.13 -11.15 -1.79
CA ILE A 48 1.95 -10.29 -1.65
C ILE A 48 1.58 -10.12 -0.18
N GLU A 49 1.48 -11.21 0.59
CA GLU A 49 1.14 -11.15 2.01
C GLU A 49 2.15 -10.31 2.80
N ASN A 50 3.45 -10.53 2.58
CA ASN A 50 4.51 -9.77 3.24
C ASN A 50 4.43 -8.28 2.90
N ASN A 51 4.20 -7.94 1.64
CA ASN A 51 4.07 -6.56 1.17
C ASN A 51 2.81 -5.88 1.74
N LEU A 52 1.68 -6.58 1.84
CA LEU A 52 0.47 -6.06 2.46
C LEU A 52 0.64 -5.83 3.97
N ASN A 53 1.32 -6.76 4.66
CA ASN A 53 1.68 -6.59 6.07
C ASN A 53 2.65 -5.43 6.28
N PHE A 54 3.61 -5.25 5.37
CA PHE A 54 4.52 -4.11 5.36
C PHE A 54 3.77 -2.78 5.22
N VAL A 55 2.82 -2.69 4.29
CA VAL A 55 1.94 -1.51 4.13
C VAL A 55 1.17 -1.23 5.41
N LYS A 56 0.51 -2.24 5.97
CA LYS A 56 -0.22 -2.10 7.23
C LYS A 56 0.67 -1.57 8.36
N PHE A 57 1.89 -2.08 8.48
CA PHE A 57 2.88 -1.61 9.45
C PHE A 57 3.25 -0.15 9.20
N HIS A 58 3.54 0.22 7.95
CA HIS A 58 3.90 1.60 7.60
C HIS A 58 2.77 2.58 7.85
N ILE A 59 1.52 2.22 7.54
CA ILE A 59 0.35 3.05 7.85
C ILE A 59 0.26 3.29 9.37
N LYS A 60 0.40 2.24 10.18
CA LYS A 60 0.38 2.37 11.64
C LYS A 60 1.51 3.27 12.15
N LYS A 61 2.73 3.06 11.66
CA LYS A 61 3.90 3.87 12.01
C LYS A 61 3.73 5.34 11.63
N GLU A 62 3.12 5.59 10.47
CA GLU A 62 2.84 6.95 10.01
C GLU A 62 1.80 7.66 10.89
N LEU A 63 0.77 6.94 11.33
CA LEU A 63 -0.19 7.46 12.31
C LEU A 63 0.45 7.81 13.64
N GLU A 64 1.29 6.92 14.17
CA GLU A 64 2.05 7.16 15.40
C GLU A 64 3.01 8.36 15.23
N ARG A 65 3.66 8.48 14.07
CA ARG A 65 4.51 9.63 13.72
C ARG A 65 3.71 10.93 13.77
N THR A 66 2.58 10.99 13.08
CA THR A 66 1.73 12.20 13.03
C THR A 66 1.12 12.54 14.39
N GLN A 67 0.75 11.54 15.19
CA GLN A 67 0.28 11.74 16.56
C GLN A 67 1.38 12.33 17.46
N ASN A 68 2.63 11.88 17.29
CA ASN A 68 3.78 12.48 17.97
C ASN A 68 4.05 13.91 17.47
N THR A 69 3.92 14.17 16.17
CA THR A 69 4.05 15.51 15.59
C THR A 69 3.05 16.49 16.21
N VAL A 70 1.76 16.16 16.27
CA VAL A 70 0.77 17.06 16.88
C VAL A 70 1.05 17.29 18.37
N ARG A 71 1.57 16.29 19.09
CA ARG A 71 1.98 16.43 20.49
C ARG A 71 3.17 17.39 20.66
N VAL A 72 4.16 17.32 19.76
CA VAL A 72 5.30 18.25 19.75
C VAL A 72 4.83 19.67 19.47
N ILE A 73 3.94 19.85 18.48
CA ILE A 73 3.35 21.16 18.15
C ILE A 73 2.58 21.72 19.35
N ALA A 74 1.73 20.91 20.00
CA ALA A 74 0.97 21.32 21.18
C ALA A 74 1.83 21.67 22.40
N SER A 75 3.07 21.19 22.43
CA SER A 75 4.05 21.49 23.48
C SER A 75 4.84 22.78 23.22
N ASP A 76 4.59 23.47 22.10
CA ASP A 76 5.27 24.70 21.75
C ASP A 76 5.05 25.80 22.82
N PRO A 77 6.13 26.38 23.39
CA PRO A 77 6.02 27.37 24.46
C PRO A 77 5.33 28.68 24.06
N GLY A 78 5.35 29.03 22.77
CA GLY A 78 4.65 30.20 22.24
C GLY A 78 3.14 29.98 22.20
N LEU A 79 2.69 28.83 21.68
CA LEU A 79 1.26 28.46 21.69
C LEU A 79 0.73 28.40 23.13
N ARG A 80 1.49 27.79 24.03
CA ARG A 80 1.15 27.67 25.45
C ARG A 80 1.01 29.03 26.13
N ARG A 81 1.97 29.93 25.94
CA ARG A 81 1.94 31.28 26.54
C ARG A 81 0.79 32.12 26.00
N ALA A 82 0.53 32.02 24.70
CA ALA A 82 -0.54 32.75 24.06
C ALA A 82 -1.92 32.33 24.58
N LEU A 83 -2.16 31.03 24.76
CA LEU A 83 -3.40 30.53 25.37
C LEU A 83 -3.52 30.88 26.86
N ASP A 84 -2.42 30.77 27.62
CA ASP A 84 -2.40 31.11 29.06
C ASP A 84 -2.67 32.62 29.31
N GLN A 85 -2.31 33.47 28.35
CA GLN A 85 -2.54 34.92 28.40
C GLN A 85 -3.78 35.38 27.64
N GLU A 86 -4.48 34.47 26.96
CA GLU A 86 -5.60 34.79 26.05
C GLU A 86 -5.23 35.81 24.95
N LEU A 87 -3.96 35.82 24.51
CA LEU A 87 -3.44 36.73 23.49
C LEU A 87 -3.20 35.99 22.18
N SER A 88 -3.97 36.33 21.13
CA SER A 88 -3.81 35.73 19.80
C SER A 88 -2.73 36.38 18.94
N LEU A 89 -2.10 37.45 19.43
CA LEU A 89 -1.21 38.30 18.64
C LEU A 89 0.08 37.54 18.24
N GLY A 90 0.33 37.43 16.94
CA GLY A 90 1.51 36.73 16.39
C GLY A 90 1.38 35.21 16.27
N LEU A 91 0.28 34.61 16.75
CA LEU A 91 0.07 33.16 16.66
C LEU A 91 -0.02 32.63 15.24
N ASN A 92 -0.70 33.33 14.34
CA ASN A 92 -0.80 32.90 12.94
C ASN A 92 0.59 32.81 12.29
N SER A 93 1.52 33.72 12.63
CA SER A 93 2.91 33.65 12.14
C SER A 93 3.64 32.42 12.68
N GLN A 94 3.42 32.09 13.95
CA GLN A 94 3.97 30.88 14.56
C GLN A 94 3.39 29.61 13.92
N LEU A 95 2.07 29.53 13.73
CA LEU A 95 1.41 28.42 13.06
C LEU A 95 1.86 28.30 11.60
N ASN A 96 2.06 29.41 10.89
CA ASN A 96 2.61 29.42 9.53
C ASN A 96 4.03 28.84 9.48
N ARG A 97 4.89 29.20 10.45
CA ARG A 97 6.23 28.61 10.55
C ARG A 97 6.15 27.10 10.77
N ILE A 98 5.27 26.64 11.66
CA ILE A 98 5.08 25.22 11.93
C ILE A 98 4.54 24.51 10.67
N ALA A 99 3.50 25.03 10.04
CA ALA A 99 2.94 24.50 8.79
C ALA A 99 3.97 24.43 7.66
N SER A 100 4.96 25.34 7.65
CA SER A 100 6.04 25.32 6.65
C SER A 100 7.04 24.18 6.81
N ILE A 101 7.14 23.59 8.01
CA ILE A 101 8.05 22.49 8.32
C ILE A 101 7.43 21.13 7.96
N TYR A 102 6.10 21.03 7.99
CA TYR A 102 5.36 19.78 7.81
C TYR A 102 4.53 19.81 6.50
N PRO A 103 5.10 19.38 5.36
CA PRO A 103 4.42 19.41 4.06
C PRO A 103 3.21 18.46 3.93
N GLU A 104 3.09 17.48 4.83
CA GLU A 104 1.97 16.54 4.90
C GLU A 104 0.66 17.17 5.41
N LEU A 105 0.68 18.45 5.78
CA LEU A 105 -0.46 19.14 6.38
C LEU A 105 -1.27 19.92 5.35
N ASN A 106 -2.58 19.87 5.51
CA ASN A 106 -3.48 20.83 4.87
C ASN A 106 -3.44 22.16 5.61
N TYR A 107 -3.67 22.11 6.93
CA TYR A 107 -3.69 23.26 7.82
C TYR A 107 -3.60 22.81 9.30
N LEU A 108 -3.40 23.77 10.19
CA LEU A 108 -3.23 23.65 11.64
C LEU A 108 -4.16 24.65 12.34
N ILE A 109 -4.95 24.15 13.28
CA ILE A 109 -5.87 24.93 14.10
C ILE A 109 -5.40 24.89 15.55
N LEU A 110 -5.53 26.01 16.23
CA LEU A 110 -5.43 26.10 17.68
C LEU A 110 -6.81 26.44 18.23
N LEU A 111 -7.33 25.58 19.09
CA LEU A 111 -8.56 25.77 19.84
C LEU A 111 -8.26 26.31 21.23
N ASP A 112 -9.11 27.19 21.74
CA ASP A 112 -9.10 27.61 23.13
C ASP A 112 -9.80 26.57 24.05
N LYS A 113 -9.87 26.88 25.35
CA LYS A 113 -10.53 26.04 26.36
C LYS A 113 -12.03 25.83 26.10
N ALA A 114 -12.67 26.75 25.38
CA ALA A 114 -14.08 26.70 25.02
C ALA A 114 -14.30 26.10 23.61
N SER A 115 -13.28 25.49 23.02
CA SER A 115 -13.31 24.85 21.69
C SER A 115 -13.57 25.81 20.53
N TYR A 116 -13.34 27.11 20.72
CA TYR A 116 -13.34 28.08 19.64
C TYR A 116 -11.99 28.11 18.94
N VAL A 117 -12.01 28.33 17.62
CA VAL A 117 -10.80 28.52 16.82
C VAL A 117 -10.11 29.82 17.24
N PHE A 118 -9.07 29.68 18.05
CA PHE A 118 -8.26 30.78 18.58
C PHE A 118 -7.24 31.28 17.55
N ALA A 119 -6.65 30.37 16.78
CA ALA A 119 -5.73 30.71 15.70
C ALA A 119 -5.70 29.61 14.63
N ILE A 120 -5.30 29.96 13.42
CA ILE A 120 -5.16 29.04 12.29
C ILE A 120 -4.02 29.50 11.38
N ASN A 121 -3.30 28.57 10.76
CA ASN A 121 -2.29 28.95 9.76
C ASN A 121 -2.99 29.49 8.50
N THR A 122 -2.41 30.53 7.92
CA THR A 122 -2.88 31.19 6.68
C THR A 122 -1.96 30.90 5.50
N ILE A 123 -0.91 30.10 5.70
CA ILE A 123 0.08 29.76 4.69
C ILE A 123 0.39 28.26 4.76
N ASN A 124 0.49 27.60 3.61
CA ASN A 124 0.87 26.19 3.50
C ASN A 124 2.40 25.98 3.41
N ALA A 125 2.83 24.73 3.30
CA ALA A 125 4.25 24.39 3.18
C ALA A 125 4.96 24.98 1.95
N GLN A 126 4.21 25.25 0.88
CA GLN A 126 4.70 25.89 -0.35
C GLN A 126 4.70 27.42 -0.25
N LYS A 127 4.49 27.98 0.94
CA LYS A 127 4.37 29.43 1.19
C LYS A 127 3.23 30.11 0.44
N LYS A 128 2.22 29.34 0.00
CA LYS A 128 1.01 29.87 -0.63
C LYS A 128 -0.02 30.21 0.45
N LYS A 129 -0.70 31.36 0.27
CA LYS A 129 -1.79 31.78 1.15
C LYS A 129 -2.97 30.79 1.06
N ILE A 130 -3.54 30.46 2.21
CA ILE A 130 -4.78 29.71 2.37
C ILE A 130 -5.79 30.65 3.06
N PRO A 131 -7.00 30.84 2.52
CA PRO A 131 -8.04 31.69 3.11
C PRO A 131 -8.74 30.97 4.28
N THR A 132 -8.07 30.92 5.43
CA THR A 132 -8.51 30.20 6.64
C THR A 132 -9.08 31.11 7.72
N GLU A 133 -8.93 32.42 7.55
CA GLU A 133 -9.26 33.41 8.57
C GLU A 133 -10.77 33.48 8.89
N ASP A 134 -11.60 32.93 8.02
CA ASP A 134 -13.06 32.95 8.10
C ASP A 134 -13.65 31.96 9.12
N ILE A 135 -12.85 31.06 9.68
CA ILE A 135 -13.26 30.18 10.79
C ILE A 135 -12.76 30.64 12.16
N LEU A 136 -12.03 31.75 12.25
CA LEU A 136 -11.61 32.30 13.54
C LEU A 136 -12.82 32.63 14.42
N GLY A 137 -12.78 32.19 15.68
CA GLY A 137 -13.87 32.38 16.63
C GLY A 137 -15.09 31.47 16.41
N TYR A 138 -15.06 30.54 15.46
CA TYR A 138 -16.10 29.50 15.33
C TYR A 138 -15.80 28.30 16.25
N THR A 139 -16.86 27.64 16.71
CA THR A 139 -16.74 26.35 17.41
C THR A 139 -16.66 25.20 16.40
N LEU A 140 -15.86 24.17 16.72
CA LEU A 140 -15.72 22.96 15.90
C LEU A 140 -16.52 21.75 16.45
N GLU A 141 -17.33 21.91 17.50
CA GLU A 141 -17.98 20.78 18.20
C GLU A 141 -18.78 19.82 17.29
N ASN A 142 -19.38 20.34 16.22
CA ASN A 142 -20.19 19.56 15.29
C ASN A 142 -19.43 19.11 14.01
N TYR A 143 -18.11 19.28 13.96
CA TYR A 143 -17.34 18.90 12.77
C TYR A 143 -17.18 17.37 12.70
N PRO A 144 -17.51 16.72 11.57
CA PRO A 144 -17.47 15.25 11.45
C PRO A 144 -16.10 14.62 11.73
N LEU A 145 -15.04 15.36 11.42
CA LEU A 145 -13.66 14.90 11.62
C LEU A 145 -13.06 15.31 12.96
N LEU A 146 -13.77 16.07 13.81
CA LEU A 146 -13.24 16.45 15.11
C LEU A 146 -13.10 15.19 15.99
N PRO A 147 -11.88 14.78 16.37
CA PRO A 147 -11.73 13.69 17.32
C PRO A 147 -12.18 14.16 18.70
N GLN A 148 -12.54 13.21 19.57
CA GLN A 148 -12.87 13.54 20.95
C GLN A 148 -11.69 14.28 21.61
N LEU A 149 -11.96 15.51 22.04
CA LEU A 149 -10.99 16.35 22.74
C LEU A 149 -10.74 15.74 24.12
N SER A 150 -9.48 15.42 24.40
CA SER A 150 -9.08 14.75 25.64
C SER A 150 -7.72 15.27 26.12
N THR A 151 -7.26 14.76 27.26
CA THR A 151 -5.93 15.06 27.83
C THR A 151 -4.81 14.24 27.20
N ILE A 152 -5.12 13.38 26.24
CA ILE A 152 -4.15 12.62 25.45
C ILE A 152 -4.33 12.90 23.96
N PRO A 153 -3.26 12.80 23.14
CA PRO A 153 -3.39 12.96 21.71
C PRO A 153 -4.33 11.90 21.11
N SER A 154 -5.24 12.31 20.24
CA SER A 154 -6.20 11.42 19.58
C SER A 154 -6.30 11.77 18.09
N PHE A 155 -7.00 10.95 17.31
CA PHE A 155 -7.20 11.20 15.89
C PHE A 155 -8.52 10.64 15.40
N SER A 156 -9.08 11.23 14.35
CA SER A 156 -10.37 10.84 13.79
C SER A 156 -10.23 9.73 12.75
N LYS A 157 -11.36 9.20 12.28
CA LYS A 157 -11.39 8.30 11.12
C LYS A 157 -11.05 9.11 9.86
N PRO A 158 -10.41 8.51 8.85
CA PRO A 158 -10.24 9.19 7.56
C PRO A 158 -11.60 9.53 6.95
N GLY A 159 -11.73 10.71 6.37
CA GLY A 159 -12.99 11.16 5.78
C GLY A 159 -12.85 12.47 5.02
N PHE A 160 -13.95 12.94 4.45
CA PHE A 160 -13.99 14.24 3.79
C PHE A 160 -13.97 15.37 4.81
N ASP A 161 -13.08 16.33 4.56
CA ASP A 161 -12.92 17.52 5.39
C ASP A 161 -13.60 18.70 4.70
N ILE A 162 -14.74 19.13 5.24
CA ILE A 162 -15.55 20.23 4.70
C ILE A 162 -14.77 21.55 4.61
N ASN A 163 -13.73 21.72 5.43
CA ASN A 163 -12.90 22.91 5.41
C ASN A 163 -11.95 22.95 4.21
N LEU A 164 -11.61 21.82 3.57
CA LEU A 164 -10.72 21.84 2.40
C LEU A 164 -11.36 22.63 1.26
N SER A 165 -12.62 22.36 0.94
CA SER A 165 -13.39 23.12 -0.05
C SER A 165 -13.47 24.59 0.33
N ARG A 166 -13.80 24.88 1.60
CA ARG A 166 -13.91 26.25 2.13
C ARG A 166 -12.61 27.04 1.99
N PHE A 167 -11.47 26.36 2.14
CA PHE A 167 -10.14 26.94 2.06
C PHE A 167 -9.52 26.89 0.65
N ASN A 168 -10.28 26.54 -0.39
CA ASN A 168 -9.79 26.36 -1.76
C ASN A 168 -8.60 25.38 -1.83
N LEU A 169 -8.66 24.30 -1.06
CA LEU A 169 -7.72 23.17 -1.08
C LEU A 169 -8.36 21.98 -1.81
N ASP A 170 -7.52 21.04 -2.26
CA ASP A 170 -8.00 19.84 -2.96
C ASP A 170 -8.96 19.04 -2.07
N GLU A 171 -10.15 18.74 -2.59
CA GLU A 171 -11.19 17.94 -1.90
C GLU A 171 -10.82 16.46 -1.84
N LYS A 172 -9.93 16.13 -0.91
CA LYS A 172 -9.42 14.78 -0.70
C LYS A 172 -9.75 14.29 0.71
N HIS A 173 -9.64 12.98 0.93
CA HIS A 173 -9.77 12.45 2.27
C HIS A 173 -8.64 12.96 3.16
N ALA A 174 -9.01 13.52 4.30
CA ALA A 174 -8.12 13.96 5.35
C ALA A 174 -8.36 13.16 6.63
N LYS A 175 -7.48 13.36 7.59
CA LYS A 175 -7.60 12.81 8.93
C LYS A 175 -7.16 13.89 9.91
N TRP A 176 -7.96 14.12 10.95
CA TRP A 176 -7.60 15.11 11.96
C TRP A 176 -6.91 14.44 13.13
N PHE A 177 -5.85 15.06 13.61
CA PHE A 177 -5.14 14.70 14.82
C PHE A 177 -5.32 15.83 15.83
N SER A 178 -5.54 15.49 17.09
CA SER A 178 -5.62 16.45 18.17
C SER A 178 -4.56 16.17 19.22
N ALA A 179 -4.06 17.22 19.87
CA ALA A 179 -3.34 17.11 21.12
C ALA A 179 -3.64 18.30 22.03
N PRO A 180 -3.77 18.08 23.34
CA PRO A 180 -4.02 19.17 24.28
C PRO A 180 -2.78 20.02 24.49
N VAL A 181 -2.99 21.32 24.64
CA VAL A 181 -1.98 22.26 25.13
C VAL A 181 -2.10 22.31 26.66
N MET A 182 -1.06 21.81 27.33
CA MET A 182 -1.08 21.63 28.79
C MET A 182 -0.37 22.77 29.51
N VAL A 183 -1.03 23.37 30.51
CA VAL A 183 -0.46 24.32 31.48
C VAL A 183 -0.77 23.83 32.88
N ARG A 184 0.28 23.66 33.70
CA ARG A 184 0.17 23.24 35.11
C ARG A 184 -0.67 21.96 35.31
N GLY A 185 -0.67 21.05 34.34
CA GLY A 185 -1.43 19.80 34.39
C GLY A 185 -2.86 19.88 33.85
N GLU A 186 -3.33 21.07 33.45
CA GLU A 186 -4.64 21.28 32.85
C GLU A 186 -4.54 21.54 31.34
N ALA A 187 -5.52 21.04 30.59
CA ALA A 187 -5.67 21.38 29.17
C ALA A 187 -6.33 22.75 29.04
N ILE A 188 -5.62 23.71 28.46
CA ILE A 188 -6.11 25.10 28.25
C ILE A 188 -6.48 25.37 26.79
N GLY A 189 -6.39 24.35 25.94
CA GLY A 189 -6.70 24.41 24.52
C GLY A 189 -6.22 23.14 23.80
N TRP A 190 -6.44 23.07 22.49
CA TRP A 190 -6.05 21.90 21.68
C TRP A 190 -5.47 22.34 20.34
N VAL A 191 -4.40 21.68 19.91
CA VAL A 191 -3.93 21.76 18.53
C VAL A 191 -4.66 20.71 17.72
N ILE A 192 -5.27 21.11 16.62
CA ILE A 192 -5.85 20.22 15.62
C ILE A 192 -5.04 20.32 14.33
N LEU A 193 -4.71 19.18 13.76
CA LEU A 193 -3.89 19.05 12.57
C LEU A 193 -4.70 18.31 11.50
N SER A 194 -4.97 18.96 10.36
CA SER A 194 -5.58 18.31 9.19
C SER A 194 -4.48 17.70 8.31
N TYR A 195 -4.42 16.37 8.29
CA TYR A 195 -3.41 15.59 7.59
C TYR A 195 -3.89 15.18 6.19
N ARG A 196 -3.00 15.27 5.20
CA ARG A 196 -3.21 14.85 3.80
C ARG A 196 -3.23 13.32 3.67
N TRP A 197 -4.27 12.71 4.24
CA TRP A 197 -4.39 11.26 4.35
C TRP A 197 -4.38 10.58 2.99
N GLN A 198 -5.25 11.00 2.07
CA GLN A 198 -5.36 10.38 0.76
C GLN A 198 -4.04 10.43 -0.01
N ASP A 199 -3.39 11.60 -0.06
CA ASP A 199 -2.12 11.77 -0.79
C ASP A 199 -1.02 10.88 -0.19
N SER A 200 -0.89 10.88 1.14
CA SER A 200 0.16 10.12 1.83
C SER A 200 -0.03 8.61 1.69
N MET A 201 -1.28 8.15 1.79
CA MET A 201 -1.61 6.73 1.61
C MET A 201 -1.52 6.29 0.14
N THR A 202 -1.78 7.19 -0.82
CA THR A 202 -1.61 6.91 -2.25
C THR A 202 -0.13 6.75 -2.58
N ALA A 203 0.72 7.69 -2.14
CA ALA A 203 2.16 7.60 -2.33
C ALA A 203 2.77 6.32 -1.72
N LEU A 204 2.26 5.89 -0.55
CA LEU A 204 2.68 4.64 0.08
C LEU A 204 2.31 3.42 -0.79
N GLN A 205 1.13 3.41 -1.39
CA GLN A 205 0.68 2.35 -2.30
C GLN A 205 1.41 2.36 -3.63
N ASP A 206 1.74 3.53 -4.18
CA ASP A 206 2.50 3.64 -5.41
C ASP A 206 3.91 3.04 -5.24
N ASN A 207 4.56 3.32 -4.10
CA ASN A 207 5.85 2.68 -3.75
C ASN A 207 5.72 1.16 -3.59
N LEU A 208 4.58 0.66 -3.10
CA LEU A 208 4.30 -0.77 -3.03
C LEU A 208 4.22 -1.39 -4.43
N LEU A 209 3.48 -0.74 -5.33
CA LEU A 209 3.33 -1.18 -6.71
C LEU A 209 4.68 -1.26 -7.43
N GLU A 210 5.53 -0.25 -7.26
CA GLU A 210 6.88 -0.24 -7.82
C GLU A 210 7.74 -1.40 -7.28
N ASN A 211 7.69 -1.64 -5.96
CA ASN A 211 8.42 -2.74 -5.33
C ASN A 211 7.93 -4.12 -5.81
N LEU A 212 6.63 -4.33 -5.95
CA LEU A 212 6.07 -5.60 -6.43
C LEU A 212 6.39 -5.82 -7.92
N THR A 213 6.29 -4.76 -8.72
CA THR A 213 6.61 -4.81 -10.15
C THR A 213 8.09 -5.12 -10.38
N SER A 214 8.99 -4.51 -9.60
CA SER A 214 10.44 -4.81 -9.68
C SER A 214 10.80 -6.24 -9.26
N GLN A 215 9.96 -6.90 -8.47
CA GLN A 215 10.08 -8.33 -8.11
C GLN A 215 9.48 -9.26 -9.19
N GLY A 216 9.00 -8.72 -10.31
CA GLY A 216 8.38 -9.49 -11.39
C GLY A 216 6.94 -9.92 -11.09
N ILE A 217 6.30 -9.35 -10.07
CA ILE A 217 4.90 -9.64 -9.73
C ILE A 217 4.01 -8.72 -10.58
N PRO A 218 3.08 -9.26 -11.39
CA PRO A 218 2.30 -8.47 -12.34
C PRO A 218 1.13 -7.77 -11.65
N VAL A 219 1.44 -6.72 -10.89
CA VAL A 219 0.44 -5.92 -10.18
C VAL A 219 -0.01 -4.76 -11.08
N LEU A 220 -1.32 -4.55 -11.15
CA LEU A 220 -1.95 -3.51 -11.98
C LEU A 220 -2.33 -2.28 -11.16
N GLY A 221 -2.73 -2.46 -9.90
CA GLY A 221 -3.24 -1.37 -9.07
C GLY A 221 -3.30 -1.73 -7.59
N SER A 222 -3.35 -0.70 -6.75
CA SER A 222 -3.51 -0.82 -5.31
C SER A 222 -4.40 0.31 -4.79
N GLY A 223 -5.34 -0.05 -3.91
CA GLY A 223 -6.29 0.88 -3.32
C GLY A 223 -6.52 0.58 -1.85
N ILE A 224 -6.86 1.60 -1.06
CA ILE A 224 -7.49 1.42 0.26
C ILE A 224 -8.97 1.75 0.12
N LYS A 225 -9.81 0.83 0.62
CA LYS A 225 -11.25 1.00 0.66
C LYS A 225 -11.78 1.09 2.08
N ASN A 226 -12.87 1.85 2.24
CA ASN A 226 -13.65 1.89 3.47
C ASN A 226 -14.58 0.66 3.58
N LYS A 227 -15.34 0.58 4.67
CA LYS A 227 -16.34 -0.48 4.90
C LYS A 227 -17.46 -0.50 3.85
N GLN A 228 -17.76 0.64 3.25
CA GLN A 228 -18.75 0.80 2.17
C GLN A 228 -18.21 0.37 0.80
N ASN A 229 -16.95 -0.08 0.74
CA ASN A 229 -16.24 -0.49 -0.48
C ASN A 229 -15.90 0.69 -1.43
N ASP A 230 -15.94 1.92 -0.93
CA ASP A 230 -15.50 3.12 -1.65
C ASP A 230 -13.97 3.23 -1.59
N LEU A 231 -13.36 3.62 -2.71
CA LEU A 231 -11.92 3.90 -2.78
C LEU A 231 -11.61 5.23 -2.10
N ILE A 232 -10.80 5.18 -1.03
CA ILE A 232 -10.42 6.37 -0.24
C ILE A 232 -8.97 6.81 -0.45
N ALA A 233 -8.12 5.93 -1.00
CA ALA A 233 -6.75 6.24 -1.41
C ALA A 233 -6.21 5.20 -2.41
N GLY A 234 -5.23 5.56 -3.22
CA GLY A 234 -4.64 4.67 -4.23
C GLY A 234 -5.32 4.73 -5.60
N THR A 235 -4.88 3.87 -6.51
CA THR A 235 -5.34 3.79 -7.89
C THR A 235 -5.71 2.35 -8.22
N LEU A 236 -6.97 2.15 -8.63
CA LEU A 236 -7.47 0.87 -9.13
C LEU A 236 -7.74 0.99 -10.63
N VAL A 237 -7.40 -0.05 -11.38
CA VAL A 237 -7.58 -0.16 -12.82
C VAL A 237 -8.85 -0.95 -13.12
N ASN A 238 -9.54 -0.56 -14.19
CA ASN A 238 -10.68 -1.30 -14.76
C ASN A 238 -10.22 -2.08 -16.00
N GLU A 239 -9.56 -3.21 -15.77
CA GLU A 239 -9.13 -4.14 -16.82
C GLU A 239 -9.91 -5.45 -16.74
N GLU A 240 -10.07 -6.12 -17.88
CA GLU A 240 -10.56 -7.49 -17.91
C GLU A 240 -9.45 -8.41 -17.38
N ASN A 241 -9.77 -9.37 -16.50
CA ASN A 241 -8.86 -10.38 -15.92
C ASN A 241 -8.07 -9.96 -14.66
N ILE A 242 -8.69 -9.19 -13.78
CA ILE A 242 -8.13 -8.81 -12.48
C ILE A 242 -8.41 -9.87 -11.42
N GLU A 243 -7.37 -10.32 -10.72
CA GLU A 243 -7.48 -11.04 -9.45
C GLU A 243 -7.29 -10.05 -8.28
N ASN A 244 -8.31 -9.89 -7.44
CA ASN A 244 -8.24 -9.02 -6.26
C ASN A 244 -7.68 -9.79 -5.06
N ARG A 245 -6.66 -9.24 -4.42
CA ARG A 245 -6.20 -9.64 -3.08
C ARG A 245 -6.59 -8.57 -2.08
N ILE A 246 -7.34 -8.95 -1.06
CA ILE A 246 -7.92 -8.02 -0.08
C ILE A 246 -7.40 -8.39 1.30
N VAL A 247 -6.81 -7.41 1.99
CA VAL A 247 -6.42 -7.55 3.40
C VAL A 247 -7.14 -6.49 4.21
N SER A 248 -7.98 -6.95 5.14
CA SER A 248 -8.70 -6.08 6.06
C SER A 248 -7.84 -5.74 7.28
N PHE A 249 -7.98 -4.51 7.76
CA PHE A 249 -7.27 -4.00 8.92
C PHE A 249 -8.10 -2.90 9.59
N ASN A 250 -7.92 -2.78 10.90
CA ASN A 250 -8.61 -1.78 11.70
C ASN A 250 -7.64 -0.66 12.10
N ILE A 251 -8.08 0.58 11.93
CA ILE A 251 -7.37 1.78 12.38
C ILE A 251 -8.34 2.65 13.16
N ALA A 252 -8.15 2.77 14.48
CA ALA A 252 -8.99 3.57 15.40
C ALA A 252 -10.48 3.51 15.04
N ASP A 253 -11.01 2.28 15.08
CA ASP A 253 -12.42 1.96 14.83
C ASP A 253 -12.92 2.21 13.40
N ALA A 254 -12.02 2.52 12.45
CA ALA A 254 -12.29 2.43 11.02
C ALA A 254 -11.85 1.06 10.50
N GLU A 255 -12.80 0.31 9.97
CA GLU A 255 -12.56 -0.93 9.23
C GLU A 255 -12.18 -0.56 7.79
N LEU A 256 -10.93 -0.83 7.43
CA LEU A 256 -10.35 -0.51 6.13
C LEU A 256 -9.88 -1.80 5.46
N SER A 257 -9.79 -1.78 4.14
CA SER A 257 -9.23 -2.88 3.37
C SER A 257 -8.23 -2.38 2.34
N ILE A 258 -7.05 -3.01 2.28
CA ILE A 258 -6.11 -2.81 1.18
C ILE A 258 -6.50 -3.81 0.09
N VAL A 259 -6.72 -3.30 -1.11
CA VAL A 259 -6.99 -4.06 -2.33
C VAL A 259 -5.76 -3.98 -3.21
N LEU A 260 -5.28 -5.13 -3.65
CA LEU A 260 -4.23 -5.27 -4.65
C LEU A 260 -4.80 -5.98 -5.87
N GLN A 261 -4.64 -5.38 -7.05
CA GLN A 261 -5.11 -5.92 -8.32
C GLN A 261 -3.96 -6.58 -9.06
N ILE A 262 -4.11 -7.85 -9.39
CA ILE A 262 -3.08 -8.65 -10.06
C ILE A 262 -3.59 -9.06 -11.44
N ASP A 263 -2.73 -8.97 -12.45
CA ASP A 263 -3.03 -9.48 -13.77
C ASP A 263 -2.94 -11.01 -13.76
N SER A 264 -4.10 -11.67 -13.82
CA SER A 264 -4.20 -13.12 -13.86
C SER A 264 -3.68 -13.74 -15.16
N LYS A 265 -3.71 -13.01 -16.29
CA LYS A 265 -3.15 -13.45 -17.57
C LYS A 265 -1.64 -13.39 -17.56
N LEU A 266 -1.03 -12.33 -17.03
CA LEU A 266 0.44 -12.25 -16.93
C LEU A 266 0.98 -13.27 -15.92
N LYS A 267 0.27 -13.51 -14.82
CA LYS A 267 0.59 -14.61 -13.88
C LYS A 267 0.57 -15.96 -14.59
N ALA A 268 -0.45 -16.23 -15.42
CA ALA A 268 -0.53 -17.46 -16.22
C ALA A 268 0.52 -17.52 -17.34
N LYS A 269 0.84 -16.38 -17.95
CA LYS A 269 1.83 -16.29 -19.04
C LYS A 269 3.23 -16.60 -18.56
N ALA A 270 3.64 -16.05 -17.41
CA ALA A 270 4.91 -16.39 -16.78
C ALA A 270 5.05 -17.90 -16.57
N VAL A 271 3.99 -18.56 -16.06
CA VAL A 271 3.96 -20.02 -15.90
C VAL A 271 4.04 -20.76 -17.25
N SER A 272 3.39 -20.23 -18.30
CA SER A 272 3.37 -20.86 -19.63
C SER A 272 4.69 -20.76 -20.41
N GLU A 273 5.43 -19.65 -20.31
CA GLU A 273 6.72 -19.48 -20.98
C GLU A 273 7.77 -20.45 -20.39
N PHE A 274 7.73 -20.67 -19.08
CA PHE A 274 8.55 -21.69 -18.42
C PHE A 274 8.20 -23.12 -18.87
N ARG A 275 6.92 -23.43 -19.10
CA ARG A 275 6.50 -24.73 -19.66
C ARG A 275 7.15 -24.99 -21.01
N LEU A 276 7.19 -23.99 -21.88
CA LEU A 276 7.78 -24.11 -23.21
C LEU A 276 9.28 -24.36 -23.11
N LEU A 277 9.97 -23.67 -22.20
CA LEU A 277 11.40 -23.85 -21.96
C LEU A 277 11.74 -25.28 -21.45
N LEU A 278 10.95 -25.83 -20.53
CA LEU A 278 11.08 -27.23 -20.08
C LEU A 278 10.85 -28.24 -21.22
N LEU A 279 9.86 -27.97 -22.09
CA LEU A 279 9.60 -28.78 -23.28
C LEU A 279 10.78 -28.77 -24.24
N VAL A 280 11.35 -27.59 -24.51
CA VAL A 280 12.52 -27.43 -25.37
C VAL A 280 13.73 -28.18 -24.82
N ILE A 281 14.04 -28.02 -23.52
CA ILE A 281 15.14 -28.76 -22.87
C ILE A 281 14.94 -30.27 -22.98
N SER A 282 13.70 -30.73 -22.79
CA SER A 282 13.35 -32.14 -22.88
C SER A 282 13.51 -32.67 -24.31
N ILE A 283 13.09 -31.92 -25.33
CA ILE A 283 13.27 -32.27 -26.74
C ILE A 283 14.76 -32.35 -27.10
N VAL A 284 15.56 -31.38 -26.65
CA VAL A 284 17.02 -31.36 -26.88
C VAL A 284 17.67 -32.59 -26.24
N LEU A 285 17.32 -32.92 -24.99
CA LEU A 285 17.84 -34.11 -24.31
C LEU A 285 17.48 -35.41 -25.06
N VAL A 286 16.23 -35.54 -25.53
CA VAL A 286 15.79 -36.71 -26.31
C VAL A 286 16.54 -36.80 -27.64
N ALA A 287 16.70 -35.69 -28.36
CA ALA A 287 17.42 -35.65 -29.62
C ALA A 287 18.89 -36.04 -29.44
N LEU A 288 19.53 -35.57 -28.36
CA LEU A 288 20.92 -35.89 -28.03
C LEU A 288 21.08 -37.36 -27.64
N LEU A 289 20.14 -37.91 -26.86
CA LEU A 289 20.08 -39.34 -26.55
C LEU A 289 19.90 -40.20 -27.80
N PHE A 290 19.02 -39.78 -28.71
CA PHE A 290 18.81 -40.46 -29.99
C PHE A 290 20.07 -40.45 -30.85
N PHE A 291 20.81 -39.33 -30.87
CA PHE A 291 22.06 -39.21 -31.62
C PHE A 291 23.18 -40.09 -31.04
N ILE A 292 23.32 -40.13 -29.70
CA ILE A 292 24.25 -41.02 -29.00
C ILE A 292 23.93 -42.48 -29.33
N ILE A 293 22.65 -42.84 -29.29
CA ILE A 293 22.19 -44.19 -29.61
C ILE A 293 22.50 -44.57 -31.07
N LEU A 294 22.25 -43.66 -32.02
CA LEU A 294 22.60 -43.88 -33.43
C LEU A 294 24.11 -44.05 -33.63
N PHE A 295 24.92 -43.26 -32.92
CA PHE A 295 26.37 -43.36 -32.96
C PHE A 295 26.84 -44.72 -32.43
N ILE A 296 26.29 -45.19 -31.31
CA ILE A 296 26.59 -46.51 -30.74
C ILE A 296 26.13 -47.66 -31.65
N LEU A 297 25.00 -47.50 -32.36
CA LEU A 297 24.50 -48.49 -33.33
C LEU A 297 25.31 -48.54 -34.64
N SER A 298 26.02 -47.46 -34.97
CA SER A 298 26.83 -47.33 -36.19
C SER A 298 28.26 -47.88 -36.03
N TYR A 299 28.69 -48.15 -34.79
CA TYR A 299 29.93 -48.83 -34.44
C TYR A 299 29.66 -50.31 -34.08
#